data_AF-A0A1I5U949-F1
#
_entry.id   AF-A0A1I5U949-F1
#
_cell.length_a   1.000
_cell.length_b   1.000
_cell.length_c   1.000
_cell.angle_alpha   90.00
_cell.angle_beta   90.00
_cell.angle_gamma   90.00
#
_symmetry.space_group_name_H-M   'P 1'
#
loop_
_entity.id
_entity.type
_entity.pdbx_description
1 polymer ?
#
loop_
_entity_poly.entity_id
_entity_poly.type
_entity_poly.pdbx_seq_one_letter_code
_entity_poly.pdbx_strand_id
1 'polypeptide(L)'
;MEEERGGSPACFAHELVDGQPVDPETARDVARFRKAERARMIEARRHVSRSDRAIAAQTLASALDEVIAPEAGVRIALYWPIRGEPDLRGWMARAHEAGAIVLLPGRHE
;
A
#
# COMPACT_ATOMS: atom_id res chain seq x y z
N MET A 1 -22.24 -23.72 10.04
CA MET A 1 -21.77 -22.41 10.56
C MET A 1 -21.70 -21.50 9.35
N GLU A 2 -22.54 -20.47 9.37
CA GLU A 2 -23.05 -19.76 8.19
C GLU A 2 -21.96 -19.03 7.41
N GLU A 3 -21.96 -19.19 6.09
CA GLU A 3 -21.27 -18.30 5.17
C GLU A 3 -21.90 -16.91 5.31
N GLU A 4 -21.17 -15.97 5.90
CA GLU A 4 -21.51 -14.55 5.89
C GLU A 4 -21.37 -14.02 4.45
N ARG A 5 -22.42 -14.25 3.65
CA ARG A 5 -22.56 -13.67 2.32
C ARG A 5 -22.71 -12.17 2.49
N GLY A 6 -21.63 -11.44 2.19
CA GLY A 6 -21.61 -9.98 2.21
C GLY A 6 -22.81 -9.39 1.48
N GLY A 7 -23.61 -8.60 2.21
CA GLY A 7 -24.69 -7.82 1.64
C GLY A 7 -24.15 -6.70 0.75
N SER A 8 -24.94 -6.27 -0.24
CA SER A 8 -24.63 -5.03 -0.94
C SER A 8 -24.54 -3.88 0.07
N PRO A 9 -23.62 -2.92 -0.10
CA PRO A 9 -23.58 -1.75 0.76
C PRO A 9 -24.97 -1.10 0.79
N ALA A 10 -25.35 -0.56 1.95
CA ALA A 10 -26.59 0.19 2.07
C ALA A 10 -26.67 1.24 0.96
N CYS A 11 -27.87 1.48 0.42
CA CYS A 11 -28.08 2.52 -0.58
C CYS A 11 -27.45 3.84 -0.09
N PHE A 12 -26.71 4.50 -0.98
CA PHE A 12 -25.96 5.75 -0.71
C PHE A 12 -24.77 5.65 0.28
N ALA A 13 -24.36 4.46 0.73
CA ALA A 13 -23.20 4.34 1.64
C ALA A 13 -21.89 4.90 1.04
N HIS A 14 -21.73 4.87 -0.28
CA HIS A 14 -20.56 5.44 -0.98
C HIS A 14 -20.61 6.98 -1.11
N GLU A 15 -21.75 7.59 -0.78
CA GLU A 15 -21.92 9.05 -0.71
C GLU A 15 -21.76 9.56 0.71
N LEU A 16 -21.39 8.70 1.67
CA LEU A 16 -21.13 9.05 3.06
C LEU A 16 -19.65 8.84 3.40
N VAL A 17 -19.07 9.78 4.12
CA VAL A 17 -17.74 9.65 4.77
C VAL A 17 -17.96 9.91 6.26
N ASP A 18 -17.62 8.92 7.10
CA ASP A 18 -17.88 8.95 8.55
C ASP A 18 -19.35 9.28 8.90
N GLY A 19 -20.28 8.78 8.08
CA GLY A 19 -21.72 9.01 8.23
C GLY A 19 -22.21 10.39 7.80
N GLN A 20 -21.34 11.24 7.27
CA GLN A 20 -21.69 12.56 6.73
C GLN A 20 -21.79 12.54 5.20
N PRO A 21 -22.80 13.20 4.59
CA PRO A 21 -22.88 13.34 3.14
C PRO A 21 -21.62 13.95 2.55
N VAL A 22 -21.12 13.34 1.49
CA VAL A 22 -20.02 13.87 0.70
C VAL A 22 -20.51 15.06 -0.11
N ASP A 23 -19.97 16.23 0.18
CA ASP A 23 -20.20 17.41 -0.66
C ASP A 23 -19.59 17.19 -2.06
N PRO A 24 -20.39 17.22 -3.15
CA PRO A 24 -19.91 16.94 -4.51
C PRO A 24 -18.87 17.95 -5.02
N GLU A 25 -18.89 19.19 -4.56
CA GLU A 25 -17.89 20.20 -4.91
C GLU A 25 -16.54 19.87 -4.26
N THR A 26 -16.53 19.67 -2.95
CA THR A 26 -15.37 19.22 -2.17
C THR A 26 -14.79 17.92 -2.74
N ALA A 27 -15.63 16.95 -3.08
CA ALA A 27 -15.16 15.69 -3.68
C ALA A 27 -14.40 15.90 -5.01
N ARG A 28 -14.90 16.81 -5.86
CA ARG A 28 -14.24 17.17 -7.13
C ARG A 28 -12.91 17.87 -6.89
N ASP A 29 -12.86 18.78 -5.92
CA ASP A 29 -11.63 19.49 -5.59
C ASP A 29 -10.58 18.57 -4.97
N VAL A 30 -10.97 17.67 -4.07
CA VAL A 30 -10.09 16.61 -3.53
C VAL A 30 -9.58 15.72 -4.66
N ALA A 31 -10.42 15.32 -5.61
CA ALA A 31 -9.99 14.52 -6.75
C ALA A 31 -8.96 15.26 -7.62
N ARG A 32 -9.18 16.55 -7.90
CA ARG A 32 -8.22 17.41 -8.63
C ARG A 32 -6.90 17.51 -7.87
N PHE A 33 -6.96 17.79 -6.57
CA PHE A 33 -5.79 17.88 -5.70
C PHE A 33 -5.00 16.56 -5.69
N ARG A 34 -5.64 15.42 -5.46
CA ARG A 34 -4.99 14.10 -5.44
C ARG A 34 -4.33 13.76 -6.77
N LYS A 35 -4.92 14.16 -7.89
CA LYS A 35 -4.32 13.98 -9.22
C LYS A 35 -3.05 14.81 -9.37
N ALA A 36 -3.09 16.08 -8.99
CA ALA A 36 -1.92 16.98 -9.03
C ALA A 36 -0.79 16.49 -8.12
N GLU A 37 -1.11 16.14 -6.87
CA GLU A 37 -0.12 15.66 -5.90
C GLU A 37 0.50 14.32 -6.32
N ARG A 38 -0.29 13.40 -6.87
CA ARG A 38 0.25 12.15 -7.42
C ARG A 38 1.27 12.42 -8.52
N ALA A 39 0.96 13.32 -9.45
CA ALA A 39 1.90 13.69 -10.52
C ALA A 39 3.18 14.32 -9.95
N ARG A 40 3.04 15.27 -9.01
CA ARG A 40 4.16 15.93 -8.33
C ARG A 40 5.06 14.93 -7.60
N MET A 41 4.48 13.99 -6.84
CA MET A 41 5.22 12.98 -6.10
C MET A 41 5.92 11.97 -7.01
N ILE A 42 5.27 11.53 -8.10
CA ILE A 42 5.90 10.64 -9.09
C ILE A 42 7.10 11.33 -9.73
N GLU A 43 6.98 12.61 -10.08
CA GLU A 43 8.07 13.36 -10.67
C GLU A 43 9.23 13.54 -9.69
N ALA A 44 8.94 13.88 -8.42
CA ALA A 44 9.97 13.94 -7.39
C ALA A 44 10.74 12.60 -7.24
N ARG A 45 10.05 11.45 -7.29
CA ARG A 45 10.69 10.13 -7.22
C ARG A 45 11.59 9.83 -8.43
N ARG A 46 11.27 10.36 -9.61
CA ARG A 46 12.10 10.18 -10.82
C ARG A 46 13.45 10.87 -10.72
N HIS A 47 13.52 11.96 -9.96
CA HIS A 47 14.75 12.72 -9.75
C HIS A 47 15.71 12.07 -8.74
N VAL A 48 15.24 11.10 -7.94
CA VAL A 48 16.12 10.35 -7.04
C VAL A 48 17.05 9.45 -7.85
N SER A 49 18.33 9.40 -7.51
CA SER A 49 19.29 8.55 -8.22
C SER A 49 19.03 7.05 -7.96
N ARG A 50 19.62 6.17 -8.76
CA ARG A 50 19.52 4.72 -8.53
C ARG A 50 20.20 4.31 -7.21
N SER A 51 21.35 4.89 -6.91
CA SER A 51 22.10 4.60 -5.67
C SER A 51 21.33 5.07 -4.44
N ASP A 52 20.76 6.28 -4.47
CA ASP A 52 20.01 6.80 -3.32
C ASP A 52 18.74 6.01 -3.08
N ARG A 53 18.08 5.53 -4.15
CA ARG A 53 16.95 4.59 -4.01
C ARG A 53 17.35 3.27 -3.37
N ALA A 54 18.52 2.73 -3.71
CA ALA A 54 19.00 1.49 -3.11
C ALA A 54 19.33 1.68 -1.62
N ILE A 55 19.98 2.80 -1.28
CA ILE A 55 20.25 3.18 0.12
C ILE A 55 18.93 3.32 0.89
N ALA A 56 17.97 4.06 0.36
CA ALA A 56 16.67 4.25 1.01
C ALA A 56 15.91 2.93 1.19
N ALA A 57 15.96 2.02 0.21
CA ALA A 57 15.35 0.70 0.32
C ALA A 57 16.03 -0.15 1.40
N GLN A 58 17.36 -0.10 1.50
CA GLN A 58 18.11 -0.80 2.53
C GLN A 58 17.82 -0.25 3.93
N THR A 59 17.78 1.08 4.09
CA THR A 59 17.40 1.73 5.34
C THR A 59 15.98 1.33 5.77
N LEU A 60 15.04 1.31 4.82
CA LEU A 60 13.67 0.88 5.10
C LEU A 60 13.63 -0.60 5.51
N ALA A 61 14.35 -1.48 4.81
CA ALA A 61 14.42 -2.89 5.17
C ALA A 61 15.00 -3.10 6.59
N SER A 62 16.05 -2.37 6.95
CA SER A 62 16.61 -2.44 8.32
C SER A 62 15.64 -1.95 9.37
N ALA A 63 14.90 -0.85 9.11
CA ALA A 63 13.85 -0.40 10.03
C ALA A 63 12.71 -1.43 10.16
N LEU A 64 12.36 -2.13 9.07
CA LEU A 64 11.37 -3.20 9.11
C LEU A 64 11.84 -4.38 9.98
N ASP A 65 13.13 -4.71 9.94
CA ASP A 65 13.72 -5.77 10.78
C ASP A 65 13.64 -5.44 12.30
N GLU A 66 13.52 -4.15 12.67
CA GLU A 66 13.35 -3.72 14.07
C GLU A 66 11.90 -3.77 14.55
N VAL A 67 10.93 -3.52 13.66
CA VAL A 67 9.51 -3.39 14.02
C VAL A 67 8.70 -4.66 13.75
N ILE A 68 9.18 -5.54 12.89
CA ILE A 68 8.51 -6.78 12.50
C ILE A 68 9.48 -7.93 12.78
N ALA A 69 9.04 -8.91 13.54
CA ALA A 69 9.72 -10.19 13.69
C ALA A 69 9.06 -11.21 12.74
N PRO A 70 9.65 -11.52 11.58
CA PRO A 70 9.10 -12.53 10.69
C PRO A 70 9.33 -13.91 11.29
N GLU A 71 8.25 -14.67 11.47
CA GLU A 71 8.29 -16.03 12.00
C GLU A 71 7.14 -16.87 11.44
N ALA A 72 7.18 -18.18 11.70
CA ALA A 72 6.19 -19.14 11.23
C ALA A 72 4.75 -18.73 11.58
N GLY A 73 3.91 -18.59 10.56
CA GLY A 73 2.48 -18.27 10.72
C GLY A 73 2.13 -16.78 10.77
N VAL A 74 3.12 -15.88 10.84
CA VAL A 74 2.90 -14.44 10.69
C VAL A 74 2.54 -14.12 9.25
N ARG A 75 1.51 -13.29 9.04
CA ARG A 75 1.06 -12.84 7.72
C ARG A 75 1.44 -11.37 7.52
N ILE A 76 2.18 -11.09 6.47
CA ILE A 76 2.68 -9.74 6.18
C ILE A 76 2.21 -9.35 4.78
N ALA A 77 1.35 -8.34 4.70
CA ALA A 77 0.91 -7.79 3.43
C ALA A 77 1.87 -6.70 2.94
N LEU A 78 2.38 -6.86 1.72
CA LEU A 78 3.23 -5.89 1.05
C LEU A 78 2.76 -5.64 -0.38
N TYR A 79 3.38 -4.71 -1.08
CA TYR A 79 3.12 -4.44 -2.49
C TYR A 79 4.26 -4.95 -3.38
N TRP A 80 3.97 -5.21 -4.65
CA TRP A 80 5.02 -5.39 -5.66
C TRP A 80 5.49 -4.01 -6.15
N PRO A 81 6.78 -3.66 -6.02
CA PRO A 81 7.24 -2.30 -6.28
C PRO A 81 7.12 -1.94 -7.77
N ILE A 82 6.64 -0.72 -8.03
CA ILE A 82 6.68 -0.13 -9.36
C ILE A 82 7.91 0.78 -9.54
N ARG A 83 8.09 1.31 -10.75
CA ARG A 83 9.24 2.19 -11.06
C ARG A 83 9.29 3.38 -10.12
N GLY A 84 10.44 3.55 -9.47
CA GLY A 84 10.73 4.69 -8.60
C GLY A 84 10.33 4.48 -7.14
N GLU A 85 9.80 3.31 -6.78
CA GLU A 85 9.53 2.94 -5.38
C GLU A 85 10.71 2.17 -4.75
N PRO A 86 10.81 2.13 -3.41
CA PRO A 86 11.75 1.28 -2.71
C PRO A 86 11.55 -0.19 -3.06
N ASP A 87 12.65 -0.89 -3.35
CA ASP A 87 12.62 -2.31 -3.67
C ASP A 87 12.78 -3.15 -2.41
N LEU A 88 11.66 -3.67 -1.90
CA LEU A 88 11.62 -4.51 -0.70
C LEU A 88 11.62 -6.02 -1.00
N ARG A 89 11.79 -6.44 -2.26
CA ARG A 89 11.71 -7.87 -2.63
C ARG A 89 12.74 -8.73 -1.89
N GLY A 90 13.94 -8.19 -1.66
CA GLY A 90 14.96 -8.87 -0.87
C GLY A 90 14.57 -9.06 0.60
N TRP A 91 13.83 -8.11 1.19
CA TRP A 91 13.30 -8.24 2.55
C TRP A 91 12.15 -9.25 2.59
N MET A 92 11.25 -9.21 1.61
CA MET A 92 10.15 -10.19 1.47
C MET A 92 10.68 -11.63 1.39
N ALA A 93 11.77 -11.86 0.65
CA ALA A 93 12.40 -13.17 0.55
C ALA A 93 12.89 -13.67 1.93
N ARG A 94 13.61 -12.83 2.68
CA ARG A 94 14.06 -13.19 4.04
C ARG A 94 12.91 -13.45 5.01
N ALA A 95 11.86 -12.63 4.96
CA ALA A 95 10.67 -12.84 5.77
C ALA A 95 9.99 -14.17 5.44
N HIS A 96 9.90 -14.53 4.16
CA HIS A 96 9.37 -15.81 3.73
C HIS A 96 10.25 -16.99 4.17
N GLU A 97 11.57 -16.87 4.05
CA GLU A 97 12.54 -17.87 4.54
C GLU A 97 12.44 -18.11 6.05
N ALA A 98 12.10 -17.07 6.82
CA ALA A 98 11.83 -17.18 8.26
C ALA A 98 10.46 -17.83 8.59
N GLY A 99 9.69 -18.24 7.59
CA GLY A 99 8.40 -18.92 7.76
C GLY A 99 7.18 -18.00 7.72
N ALA A 100 7.36 -16.69 7.49
CA ALA A 100 6.24 -15.78 7.33
C ALA A 100 5.53 -16.01 5.98
N ILE A 101 4.24 -15.66 5.96
CA ILE A 101 3.39 -15.69 4.76
C ILE A 101 3.34 -14.28 4.20
N VAL A 102 4.06 -14.06 3.10
CA VAL A 102 4.02 -12.79 2.36
C VAL A 102 2.78 -12.74 1.47
N LEU A 103 1.95 -11.73 1.68
CA LEU A 103 0.74 -11.48 0.90
C LEU A 103 0.98 -10.32 -0.05
N LEU A 104 0.65 -10.51 -1.33
CA LEU A 104 0.71 -9.47 -2.35
C LEU A 104 -0.70 -9.19 -2.88
N PRO A 105 -1.01 -7.93 -3.27
CA PRO A 105 -2.25 -7.60 -3.94
C PRO A 105 -2.45 -8.46 -5.19
N GLY A 106 -3.47 -9.29 -5.18
CA GLY A 106 -4.00 -9.93 -6.38
C GLY A 106 -4.95 -8.98 -7.11
N ARG A 107 -5.19 -9.27 -8.39
CA ARG A 107 -6.41 -8.81 -9.03
C ARG A 107 -7.43 -9.92 -8.88
N HIS A 108 -8.54 -9.63 -8.21
CA HIS A 108 -9.75 -10.42 -8.42
C HIS A 108 -10.31 -10.03 -9.78
N GLU A 109 -10.38 -10.99 -10.68
CA GLU A 109 -11.12 -10.91 -11.95
C GLU A 109 -12.63 -11.15 -11.72
#